data_AF-A0A8H6FE03-F1
#
_entry.id   AF-A0A8H6FE03-F1
#
_cell.length_a   1.000
_cell.length_b   1.000
_cell.length_c   1.000
_cell.angle_alpha   90.00
_cell.angle_beta   90.00
_cell.angle_gamma   90.00
#
_symmetry.space_group_name_H-M   'P 1'
#
loop_
_entity.id
_entity.type
_entity.pdbx_description
1 polymer ?
#
loop_
_entity_poly.entity_id
_entity_poly.type
_entity_poly.pdbx_seq_one_letter_code
_entity_poly.pdbx_strand_id
1 'polypeptide(L)'
;MSSWQPPIKVSTAQTDEEKKNIAVVLDYMSTAYSPENNKGRSSVSHLCTPNSTFAAPTTFPTCHTPLDYADSHAKVMSAIADLHIISYDIVFAKEGHVLLRYSAEGSHCGQPHNGIEPSGKKAKWTAAAIFEVQDGKVHSFTKEWDKLNMWKQLGWMKGDDIRNIYASLKMTTAHRPTFDPARGKDAQRGVAYHQRLLPAHTQLKVRQPGQGGDADPYVRDLRAQLLEAEAVHFSKTNPAAAKTTESTISSKRRLEDGPGENGEEEDLQAKRLRVLEETRNVDADSDGSKSDDSSEEDSDDEEDETAELLRELEKIKRERAEQKEKEERERASAEQEKRENDIALGNPLLMPTKETETKRRWDDDVVFRNQARGTENKGKKEFVNDLLRSDFHKRFMGKYVR
;
A
#
# COMPACT_ATOMS: atom_id res chain seq x y z
N MET A 1 -7.25 58.52 -14.94
CA MET A 1 -8.41 57.83 -15.54
C MET A 1 -8.49 56.47 -14.89
N SER A 2 -9.58 56.15 -14.21
CA SER A 2 -9.74 54.88 -13.50
C SER A 2 -9.83 53.75 -14.53
N SER A 3 -8.71 53.11 -14.86
CA SER A 3 -8.68 51.93 -15.73
C SER A 3 -9.51 50.84 -15.08
N TRP A 4 -10.58 50.41 -15.74
CA TRP A 4 -11.34 49.23 -15.33
C TRP A 4 -10.38 48.05 -15.27
N GLN A 5 -10.16 47.51 -14.06
CA GLN A 5 -9.34 46.31 -13.87
C GLN A 5 -10.27 45.10 -13.68
N PRO A 6 -10.00 43.98 -14.37
CA PRO A 6 -10.75 42.75 -14.17
C PRO A 6 -10.72 42.32 -12.70
N PRO A 7 -11.82 41.77 -12.16
CA PRO A 7 -11.87 41.31 -10.77
C PRO A 7 -10.86 40.19 -10.51
N ILE A 8 -10.21 40.25 -9.35
CA ILE A 8 -9.36 39.19 -8.80
C ILE A 8 -10.24 38.30 -7.92
N LYS A 9 -10.37 37.01 -8.26
CA LYS A 9 -11.23 36.07 -7.50
C LYS A 9 -10.54 35.49 -6.27
N VAL A 10 -9.28 35.06 -6.43
CA VAL A 10 -8.50 34.42 -5.37
C VAL A 10 -7.12 35.06 -5.29
N SER A 11 -6.75 35.48 -4.09
CA SER A 11 -5.42 35.99 -3.74
C SER A 11 -5.05 35.58 -2.32
N THR A 12 -3.78 35.75 -1.95
CA THR A 12 -3.26 35.47 -0.60
C THR A 12 -2.84 36.77 0.08
N ALA A 13 -2.45 36.71 1.36
CA ALA A 13 -1.82 37.87 2.01
C ALA A 13 -0.47 38.17 1.34
N GLN A 14 -0.23 39.44 1.02
CA GLN A 14 0.94 39.90 0.27
C GLN A 14 1.63 41.04 1.02
N THR A 15 2.95 41.06 0.99
CA THR A 15 3.79 42.18 1.43
C THR A 15 3.65 43.38 0.48
N ASP A 16 4.09 44.57 0.89
CA ASP A 16 3.97 45.75 0.05
C ASP A 16 4.87 45.70 -1.20
N GLU A 17 5.99 44.98 -1.13
CA GLU A 17 6.84 44.71 -2.28
C GLU A 17 6.16 43.75 -3.26
N GLU A 18 5.58 42.67 -2.75
CA GLU A 18 4.81 41.72 -3.56
C GLU A 18 3.60 42.38 -4.24
N LYS A 19 2.90 43.30 -3.57
CA LYS A 19 1.82 44.09 -4.19
C LYS A 19 2.34 44.96 -5.34
N LYS A 20 3.53 45.55 -5.21
CA LYS A 20 4.17 46.31 -6.31
C LYS A 20 4.50 45.40 -7.49
N ASN A 21 5.03 44.22 -7.23
CA ASN A 21 5.32 43.23 -8.27
C ASN A 21 4.04 42.79 -9.00
N ILE A 22 2.95 42.53 -8.27
CA ILE A 22 1.64 42.25 -8.86
C ILE A 22 1.18 43.42 -9.73
N ALA A 23 1.30 44.66 -9.27
CA ALA A 23 0.89 45.84 -10.03
C ALA A 23 1.66 45.98 -11.36
N VAL A 24 2.98 45.75 -11.35
CA VAL A 24 3.81 45.75 -12.58
C VAL A 24 3.33 44.70 -13.58
N VAL A 25 3.03 43.50 -13.11
CA VAL A 25 2.58 42.41 -13.98
C VAL A 25 1.16 42.65 -14.51
N LEU A 26 0.26 43.20 -13.69
CA LEU A 26 -1.09 43.59 -14.15
C LEU A 26 -1.02 44.72 -15.19
N ASP A 27 -0.09 45.67 -15.04
CA ASP A 27 0.13 46.72 -16.03
C ASP A 27 0.63 46.16 -17.36
N TYR A 28 1.61 45.24 -17.32
CA TYR A 28 2.07 44.48 -18.49
C TYR A 28 0.91 43.74 -19.16
N MET A 29 0.10 43.00 -18.38
CA MET A 29 -1.05 42.27 -18.91
C MET A 29 -2.08 43.21 -19.54
N SER A 30 -2.37 44.34 -18.91
CA SER A 30 -3.34 45.32 -19.45
C SER A 30 -2.89 45.93 -20.78
N THR A 31 -1.58 46.15 -20.94
CA THR A 31 -1.01 46.68 -22.18
C THR A 31 -0.91 45.59 -23.25
N ALA A 32 -0.41 44.40 -22.90
CA ALA A 32 -0.17 43.32 -23.84
C ALA A 32 -1.46 42.65 -24.35
N TYR A 33 -2.54 42.66 -23.57
CA TYR A 33 -3.84 42.05 -23.91
C TYR A 33 -4.91 43.07 -24.33
N SER A 34 -4.51 44.33 -24.59
CA SER A 34 -5.42 45.33 -25.13
C SER A 34 -5.31 45.38 -26.65
N PRO A 35 -6.39 45.11 -27.40
CA PRO A 35 -6.41 45.27 -28.86
C PRO A 35 -6.13 46.72 -29.30
N GLU A 36 -6.43 47.71 -28.46
CA GLU A 36 -6.22 49.13 -28.76
C GLU A 36 -4.79 49.60 -28.46
N ASN A 37 -4.22 49.14 -27.35
CA ASN A 37 -2.93 49.63 -26.85
C ASN A 37 -1.73 48.81 -27.33
N ASN A 38 -1.91 47.52 -27.64
CA ASN A 38 -0.79 46.69 -28.08
C ASN A 38 -0.49 46.90 -29.57
N LYS A 39 0.58 47.66 -29.82
CA LYS A 39 1.17 47.91 -31.15
C LYS A 39 2.47 47.12 -31.37
N GLY A 40 2.66 46.00 -30.68
CA GLY A 40 3.86 45.17 -30.74
C GLY A 40 4.93 45.59 -29.72
N ARG A 41 6.21 45.34 -30.04
CA ARG A 41 7.37 45.47 -29.12
C ARG A 41 7.43 46.78 -28.35
N SER A 42 7.13 47.91 -29.01
CA SER A 42 7.24 49.25 -28.43
C SER A 42 6.27 49.48 -27.27
N SER A 43 5.15 48.77 -27.23
CA SER A 43 4.11 48.92 -26.21
C SER A 43 4.57 48.42 -24.86
N VAL A 44 5.41 47.37 -24.82
CA VAL A 44 5.82 46.70 -23.58
C VAL A 44 7.30 46.87 -23.22
N SER A 45 8.09 47.50 -24.10
CA SER A 45 9.55 47.62 -23.92
C SER A 45 9.95 48.32 -22.63
N HIS A 46 9.19 49.33 -22.20
CA HIS A 46 9.43 50.08 -20.97
C HIS A 46 9.16 49.28 -19.68
N LEU A 47 8.33 48.22 -19.78
CA LEU A 47 7.94 47.34 -18.68
C LEU A 47 8.86 46.13 -18.52
N CYS A 48 9.75 45.89 -19.49
CA CYS A 48 10.64 44.72 -19.52
C CYS A 48 12.09 45.11 -19.24
N THR A 49 12.86 44.19 -18.64
CA THR A 49 14.32 44.33 -18.53
C THR A 49 15.00 44.09 -19.89
N PRO A 50 16.20 44.65 -20.14
CA PRO A 50 16.92 44.46 -21.41
C PRO A 50 17.24 43.00 -21.73
N ASN A 51 17.50 42.17 -20.73
CA ASN A 51 17.85 40.75 -20.87
C ASN A 51 16.65 39.82 -20.62
N SER A 52 15.45 40.29 -20.96
CA SER A 52 14.23 39.58 -20.61
C SER A 52 13.98 38.33 -21.46
N THR A 53 13.46 37.27 -20.83
CA THR A 53 13.23 35.97 -21.47
C THR A 53 11.76 35.56 -21.42
N PHE A 54 11.31 34.82 -22.42
CA PHE A 54 9.94 34.32 -22.53
C PHE A 54 9.94 32.86 -22.96
N ALA A 55 9.08 32.06 -22.32
CA ALA A 55 8.90 30.65 -22.64
C ALA A 55 7.42 30.30 -22.82
N ALA A 56 7.08 29.80 -24.00
CA ALA A 56 5.78 29.20 -24.29
C ALA A 56 5.91 28.16 -25.43
N PRO A 57 6.63 27.05 -25.18
CA PRO A 57 7.09 26.14 -26.24
C PRO A 57 5.95 25.52 -27.07
N THR A 58 4.78 25.33 -26.45
CA THR A 58 3.63 24.71 -27.12
C THR A 58 2.81 25.70 -27.96
N THR A 59 2.86 26.99 -27.63
CA THR A 59 1.94 27.99 -28.20
C THR A 59 2.66 29.01 -29.08
N PHE A 60 3.87 29.40 -28.70
CA PHE A 60 4.74 30.36 -29.39
C PHE A 60 6.20 29.87 -29.41
N PRO A 61 6.53 28.79 -30.15
CA PRO A 61 7.85 28.14 -30.11
C PRO A 61 9.00 29.02 -30.60
N THR A 62 8.71 30.04 -31.41
CA THR A 62 9.71 30.96 -31.99
C THR A 62 9.87 32.26 -31.19
N CYS A 63 9.09 32.45 -30.13
CA CYS A 63 9.16 33.65 -29.30
C CYS A 63 10.08 33.38 -28.11
N HIS A 64 11.12 34.20 -27.95
CA HIS A 64 12.12 34.03 -26.89
C HIS A 64 12.15 35.21 -25.91
N THR A 65 11.52 36.32 -26.26
CA THR A 65 11.46 37.53 -25.41
C THR A 65 10.01 38.00 -25.21
N PRO A 66 9.73 38.75 -24.13
CA PRO A 66 8.45 39.44 -23.94
C PRO A 66 8.04 40.35 -25.10
N LEU A 67 9.02 40.87 -25.84
CA LEU A 67 8.81 41.75 -26.99
C LEU A 67 8.35 40.94 -28.22
N ASP A 68 8.96 39.77 -28.48
CA ASP A 68 8.49 38.83 -29.52
C ASP A 68 7.06 38.37 -29.25
N TYR A 69 6.76 38.14 -27.96
CA TYR A 69 5.42 37.79 -27.54
C TYR A 69 4.44 38.91 -27.86
N ALA A 70 4.75 40.17 -27.54
CA ALA A 70 3.86 41.30 -27.83
C ALA A 70 3.56 41.43 -29.34
N ASP A 71 4.57 41.28 -30.21
CA ASP A 71 4.37 41.28 -31.67
C ASP A 71 3.47 40.14 -32.14
N SER A 72 3.72 38.94 -31.64
CA SER A 72 2.96 37.74 -32.02
C SER A 72 1.53 37.81 -31.48
N HIS A 73 1.35 38.37 -30.28
CA HIS A 73 0.05 38.54 -29.65
C HIS A 73 -0.78 39.62 -30.33
N ALA A 74 -0.15 40.72 -30.80
CA ALA A 74 -0.82 41.76 -31.57
C ALA A 74 -1.48 41.20 -32.85
N LYS A 75 -0.83 40.23 -33.53
CA LYS A 75 -1.41 39.53 -34.69
C LYS A 75 -2.64 38.68 -34.33
N VAL A 76 -2.68 38.11 -33.12
CA VAL A 76 -3.85 37.35 -32.66
C VAL A 76 -4.99 38.32 -32.30
N MET A 77 -4.68 39.42 -31.61
CA MET A 77 -5.67 40.43 -31.25
C MET A 77 -6.21 41.20 -32.46
N SER A 78 -5.44 41.33 -33.54
CA SER A 78 -5.99 41.89 -34.77
C SER A 78 -7.12 41.03 -35.34
N ALA A 79 -7.12 39.71 -35.08
CA ALA A 79 -8.21 38.81 -35.48
C ALA A 79 -9.34 38.73 -34.42
N ILE A 80 -9.00 38.87 -33.14
CA ILE A 80 -9.93 38.90 -32.01
C ILE A 80 -10.00 40.34 -31.45
N ALA A 81 -10.60 41.25 -32.21
CA ALA A 81 -10.54 42.69 -31.94
C ALA A 81 -11.30 43.13 -30.68
N ASP A 82 -12.20 42.29 -30.16
CA ASP A 82 -12.98 42.51 -28.93
C ASP A 82 -12.45 41.71 -27.72
N LEU A 83 -11.20 41.20 -27.83
CA LEU A 83 -10.57 40.44 -26.76
C LEU A 83 -10.49 41.27 -25.47
N HIS A 84 -10.95 40.69 -24.38
CA HIS A 84 -10.77 41.25 -23.05
C HIS A 84 -10.64 40.16 -21.99
N ILE A 85 -9.97 40.51 -20.89
CA ILE A 85 -9.84 39.63 -19.72
C ILE A 85 -11.12 39.79 -18.87
N ILE A 86 -11.79 38.67 -18.60
CA ILE A 86 -13.01 38.64 -17.78
C ILE A 86 -12.65 38.75 -16.30
N SER A 87 -11.64 37.99 -15.87
CA SER A 87 -11.24 37.93 -14.47
C SER A 87 -9.84 37.36 -14.32
N TYR A 88 -9.13 37.82 -13.30
CA TYR A 88 -7.97 37.11 -12.78
C TYR A 88 -8.44 36.09 -11.75
N ASP A 89 -8.46 34.82 -12.12
CA ASP A 89 -8.97 33.73 -11.29
C ASP A 89 -8.07 33.48 -10.07
N ILE A 90 -6.75 33.58 -10.25
CA ILE A 90 -5.76 33.44 -9.19
C ILE A 90 -4.67 34.47 -9.43
N VAL A 91 -4.33 35.27 -8.41
CA VAL A 91 -3.17 36.18 -8.44
C VAL A 91 -2.49 36.18 -7.09
N PHE A 92 -1.22 35.84 -7.04
CA PHE A 92 -0.39 36.07 -5.87
C PHE A 92 1.07 36.21 -6.29
N ALA A 93 1.85 36.85 -5.46
CA ALA A 93 3.29 36.89 -5.60
C ALA A 93 3.97 36.22 -4.40
N LYS A 94 5.20 35.79 -4.64
CA LYS A 94 6.13 35.39 -3.61
C LYS A 94 7.51 35.85 -4.05
N GLU A 95 8.10 36.76 -3.28
CA GLU A 95 9.38 37.37 -3.63
C GLU A 95 9.30 38.05 -5.02
N GLY A 96 10.23 37.73 -5.93
CA GLY A 96 10.21 38.21 -7.32
C GLY A 96 9.23 37.48 -8.24
N HIS A 97 8.55 36.42 -7.80
CA HIS A 97 7.70 35.62 -8.67
C HIS A 97 6.24 36.01 -8.53
N VAL A 98 5.55 36.25 -9.65
CA VAL A 98 4.12 36.58 -9.70
C VAL A 98 3.40 35.50 -10.50
N LEU A 99 2.52 34.76 -9.86
CA LEU A 99 1.67 33.77 -10.52
C LEU A 99 0.31 34.38 -10.82
N LEU A 100 -0.12 34.25 -12.07
CA LEU A 100 -1.46 34.64 -12.49
C LEU A 100 -2.15 33.55 -13.30
N ARG A 101 -3.43 33.34 -13.00
CA ARG A 101 -4.36 32.58 -13.84
C ARG A 101 -5.52 33.49 -14.15
N TYR A 102 -5.94 33.53 -15.41
CA TYR A 102 -7.00 34.41 -15.86
C TYR A 102 -7.90 33.74 -16.89
N SER A 103 -9.13 34.24 -16.95
CA SER A 103 -10.13 33.88 -17.94
C SER A 103 -10.33 35.05 -18.89
N ALA A 104 -10.33 34.79 -20.19
CA ALA A 104 -10.53 35.78 -21.24
C ALA A 104 -11.57 35.31 -22.24
N GLU A 105 -12.20 36.27 -22.92
CA GLU A 105 -13.10 36.01 -24.03
C GLU A 105 -12.87 36.98 -25.19
N GLY A 106 -13.36 36.56 -26.34
CA GLY A 106 -13.37 37.36 -27.55
C GLY A 106 -14.03 36.62 -28.70
N SER A 107 -14.23 37.33 -29.80
CA SER A 107 -14.90 36.89 -31.01
C SER A 107 -13.98 37.04 -32.21
N HIS A 108 -14.05 36.12 -33.18
CA HIS A 108 -13.33 36.27 -34.44
C HIS A 108 -14.05 37.29 -35.34
N CYS A 109 -13.85 38.58 -35.06
CA CYS A 109 -14.51 39.71 -35.69
C CYS A 109 -13.55 40.70 -36.37
N GLY A 110 -12.24 40.51 -36.21
CA GLY A 110 -11.20 41.39 -36.75
C GLY A 110 -10.71 40.98 -38.13
N GLN A 111 -9.39 40.98 -38.32
CA GLN A 111 -8.70 40.56 -39.54
C GLN A 111 -8.72 39.02 -39.71
N PRO A 112 -8.55 38.50 -40.94
CA PRO A 112 -8.44 37.07 -41.18
C PRO A 112 -7.28 36.44 -40.41
N HIS A 113 -7.52 35.29 -39.77
CA HIS A 113 -6.47 34.53 -39.08
C HIS A 113 -6.03 33.35 -39.95
N ASN A 114 -4.76 33.33 -40.39
CA ASN A 114 -4.19 32.25 -41.21
C ASN A 114 -5.04 31.87 -42.44
N GLY A 115 -5.61 32.87 -43.12
CA GLY A 115 -6.47 32.68 -44.29
C GLY A 115 -7.90 32.23 -43.97
N ILE A 116 -8.31 32.27 -42.70
CA ILE A 116 -9.69 32.03 -42.27
C ILE A 116 -10.35 33.40 -42.08
N GLU A 117 -11.41 33.65 -42.85
CA GLU A 117 -12.21 34.86 -42.75
C GLU A 117 -12.92 34.99 -41.37
N PRO A 118 -13.25 36.21 -40.92
CA PRO A 118 -13.90 36.46 -39.64
C PRO A 118 -15.16 35.62 -39.48
N SER A 119 -15.15 34.70 -38.53
CA SER A 119 -16.21 33.70 -38.36
C SER A 119 -17.37 34.21 -37.51
N GLY A 120 -17.19 35.33 -36.81
CA GLY A 120 -18.15 35.88 -35.84
C GLY A 120 -18.35 35.00 -34.59
N LYS A 121 -17.66 33.86 -34.50
CA LYS A 121 -17.78 32.94 -33.36
C LYS A 121 -17.08 33.51 -32.14
N LYS A 122 -17.70 33.30 -30.98
CA LYS A 122 -17.14 33.67 -29.67
C LYS A 122 -16.40 32.50 -29.05
N ALA A 123 -15.34 32.79 -28.33
CA ALA A 123 -14.63 31.82 -27.52
C ALA A 123 -14.37 32.35 -26.11
N LYS A 124 -14.38 31.43 -25.15
CA LYS A 124 -13.88 31.66 -23.79
C LYS A 124 -12.76 30.68 -23.52
N TRP A 125 -11.67 31.16 -22.94
CA TRP A 125 -10.51 30.33 -22.60
C TRP A 125 -9.87 30.77 -21.29
N THR A 126 -9.07 29.87 -20.74
CA THR A 126 -8.26 30.13 -19.55
C THR A 126 -6.78 30.09 -19.92
N ALA A 127 -6.00 30.82 -19.15
CA ALA A 127 -4.56 30.89 -19.31
C ALA A 127 -3.89 31.11 -17.96
N ALA A 128 -2.64 30.66 -17.87
CA ALA A 128 -1.80 30.82 -16.71
C ALA A 128 -0.42 31.33 -17.13
N ALA A 129 0.15 32.21 -16.32
CA ALA A 129 1.49 32.70 -16.52
C ALA A 129 2.19 32.87 -15.18
N ILE A 130 3.50 32.63 -15.19
CA ILE A 130 4.40 32.84 -14.06
C ILE A 130 5.41 33.87 -14.53
N PHE A 131 5.39 35.04 -13.90
CA PHE A 131 6.31 36.13 -14.15
C PHE A 131 7.39 36.17 -13.08
N GLU A 132 8.57 36.60 -13.48
CA GLU A 132 9.67 36.99 -12.62
C GLU A 132 9.89 38.49 -12.80
N VAL A 133 9.84 39.23 -11.69
CA VAL A 133 10.00 40.68 -11.64
C VAL A 133 11.33 40.98 -10.94
N GLN A 134 12.14 41.80 -11.58
CA GLN A 134 13.40 42.32 -11.05
C GLN A 134 13.45 43.83 -11.26
N ASP A 135 13.85 44.58 -10.24
CA ASP A 135 13.96 46.05 -10.28
C ASP A 135 12.69 46.75 -10.78
N GLY A 136 11.51 46.22 -10.43
CA GLY A 136 10.21 46.76 -10.84
C GLY A 136 9.87 46.57 -12.33
N LYS A 137 10.56 45.65 -13.02
CA LYS A 137 10.33 45.32 -14.43
C LYS A 137 10.23 43.80 -14.63
N VAL A 138 9.55 43.38 -15.69
CA VAL A 138 9.45 41.97 -16.06
C VAL A 138 10.81 41.48 -16.56
N HIS A 139 11.39 40.51 -15.84
CA HIS A 139 12.62 39.83 -16.20
C HIS A 139 12.35 38.60 -17.06
N SER A 140 11.49 37.70 -16.60
CA SER A 140 11.12 36.51 -17.36
C SER A 140 9.65 36.21 -17.19
N PHE A 141 9.04 35.52 -18.15
CA PHE A 141 7.78 34.84 -17.86
C PHE A 141 7.56 33.60 -18.71
N THR A 142 6.92 32.61 -18.10
CA THR A 142 6.43 31.42 -18.77
C THR A 142 4.91 31.49 -18.86
N LYS A 143 4.35 31.21 -20.04
CA LYS A 143 2.91 31.29 -20.26
C LYS A 143 2.38 30.02 -20.92
N GLU A 144 1.23 29.57 -20.44
CA GLU A 144 0.40 28.60 -21.12
C GLU A 144 -1.05 29.08 -21.24
N TRP A 145 -1.71 28.74 -22.36
CA TRP A 145 -3.14 28.99 -22.54
C TRP A 145 -3.83 27.80 -23.20
N ASP A 146 -5.14 27.71 -23.03
CA ASP A 146 -5.94 26.66 -23.64
C ASP A 146 -6.19 26.90 -25.15
N LYS A 147 -5.09 26.85 -25.92
CA LYS A 147 -5.04 27.14 -27.36
C LYS A 147 -6.02 26.29 -28.16
N LEU A 148 -6.05 24.99 -27.87
CA LEU A 148 -6.84 24.02 -28.62
C LEU A 148 -8.33 24.29 -28.45
N ASN A 149 -8.77 24.54 -27.21
CA ASN A 149 -10.16 24.85 -26.92
C ASN A 149 -10.58 26.19 -27.55
N MET A 150 -9.74 27.22 -27.44
CA MET A 150 -9.98 28.51 -28.10
C MET A 150 -10.14 28.34 -29.61
N TRP A 151 -9.21 27.64 -30.27
CA TRP A 151 -9.22 27.44 -31.72
C TRP A 151 -10.43 26.63 -32.18
N LYS A 152 -10.86 25.63 -31.41
CA LYS A 152 -12.08 24.87 -31.68
C LYS A 152 -13.33 25.75 -31.62
N GLN A 153 -13.45 26.61 -30.61
CA GLN A 153 -14.59 27.51 -30.46
C GLN A 153 -14.64 28.58 -31.57
N LEU A 154 -13.49 29.18 -31.92
CA LEU A 154 -13.39 30.20 -32.99
C LEU A 154 -13.54 29.62 -34.41
N GLY A 155 -13.45 28.28 -34.55
CA GLY A 155 -13.48 27.61 -35.84
C GLY A 155 -12.17 27.76 -36.63
N TRP A 156 -11.05 27.93 -35.94
CA TRP A 156 -9.72 28.04 -36.53
C TRP A 156 -9.05 26.69 -36.80
N MET A 157 -9.67 25.58 -36.37
CA MET A 157 -9.23 24.23 -36.72
C MET A 157 -10.05 23.70 -37.89
N LYS A 158 -9.40 23.23 -38.96
CA LYS A 158 -10.06 22.41 -39.98
C LYS A 158 -10.17 20.96 -39.49
N GLY A 159 -11.15 20.20 -39.98
CA GLY A 159 -11.43 18.83 -39.51
C GLY A 159 -10.25 17.86 -39.62
N ASP A 160 -9.33 18.11 -40.55
CA ASP A 160 -8.10 17.31 -40.73
C ASP A 160 -6.97 17.71 -39.78
N ASP A 161 -6.94 18.95 -39.28
CA ASP A 161 -5.92 19.42 -38.34
C ASP A 161 -6.07 18.76 -36.96
N ILE A 162 -7.29 18.41 -36.55
CA ILE A 162 -7.55 17.69 -35.30
C ILE A 162 -6.89 16.29 -35.33
N ARG A 163 -6.86 15.63 -36.50
CA ARG A 163 -6.18 14.33 -36.67
C ARG A 163 -4.67 14.49 -36.83
N ASN A 164 -4.23 15.51 -37.57
CA ASN A 164 -2.82 15.76 -37.85
C ASN A 164 -2.03 16.31 -36.65
N ILE A 165 -2.63 17.11 -35.77
CA ILE A 165 -1.96 17.58 -34.54
C ILE A 165 -1.75 16.40 -33.58
N TYR A 166 -2.72 15.51 -33.44
CA TYR A 166 -2.57 14.24 -32.69
C TYR A 166 -1.59 13.26 -33.35
N ALA A 167 -1.27 13.43 -34.63
CA ALA A 167 -0.29 12.61 -35.36
C ALA A 167 1.13 13.23 -35.30
N SER A 168 1.26 14.56 -35.33
CA SER A 168 2.54 15.29 -35.31
C SER A 168 3.16 15.35 -33.90
N LEU A 169 2.34 15.45 -32.84
CA LEU A 169 2.80 15.29 -31.44
C LEU A 169 3.08 13.84 -31.05
N LYS A 170 2.69 12.86 -31.88
CA LYS A 170 3.18 11.49 -31.73
C LYS A 170 4.54 11.40 -32.40
N MET A 171 5.60 11.50 -31.62
CA MET A 171 6.75 10.63 -31.85
C MET A 171 6.23 9.20 -31.81
N THR A 172 5.79 8.65 -32.96
CA THR A 172 5.23 7.30 -33.04
C THR A 172 6.38 6.31 -32.91
N THR A 173 6.81 6.05 -31.68
CA THR A 173 7.46 4.78 -31.40
C THR A 173 6.35 3.73 -31.39
N ALA A 174 6.54 2.62 -32.10
CA ALA A 174 5.58 1.49 -32.08
C ALA A 174 5.40 0.92 -30.66
N HIS A 175 6.31 1.24 -29.73
CA HIS A 175 6.26 0.90 -28.32
C HIS A 175 5.42 1.93 -27.56
N ARG A 176 4.11 1.72 -27.55
CA ARG A 176 3.17 2.51 -26.76
C ARG A 176 2.43 1.62 -25.75
N PRO A 177 2.20 2.09 -24.52
CA PRO A 177 1.37 1.38 -23.56
C PRO A 177 -0.09 1.36 -24.02
N THR A 178 -0.81 0.32 -23.62
CA THR A 178 -2.26 0.18 -23.85
C THR A 178 -3.01 0.92 -22.75
N PHE A 179 -3.49 2.13 -23.03
CA PHE A 179 -4.30 2.90 -22.08
C PHE A 179 -5.77 2.48 -22.06
N ASP A 180 -6.31 2.10 -23.22
CA ASP A 180 -7.66 1.57 -23.35
C ASP A 180 -7.60 0.09 -23.75
N PRO A 181 -8.09 -0.85 -22.91
CA PRO A 181 -8.12 -2.25 -23.27
C PRO A 181 -9.14 -2.51 -24.39
N ALA A 182 -8.88 -3.54 -25.20
CA ALA A 182 -9.83 -4.00 -26.20
C ALA A 182 -11.14 -4.44 -25.53
N ARG A 183 -12.25 -3.82 -25.91
CA ARG A 183 -13.58 -4.18 -25.38
C ARG A 183 -14.08 -5.45 -26.08
N GLY A 184 -14.46 -6.45 -25.28
CA GLY A 184 -15.11 -7.65 -25.79
C GLY A 184 -16.41 -7.31 -26.51
N LYS A 185 -16.62 -7.94 -27.67
CA LYS A 185 -17.89 -8.01 -28.41
C LYS A 185 -18.07 -9.46 -28.86
N ASP A 186 -19.30 -9.84 -29.20
CA ASP A 186 -19.55 -11.13 -29.84
C ASP A 186 -18.85 -11.16 -31.20
N ALA A 187 -17.65 -11.73 -31.22
CA ALA A 187 -16.87 -11.92 -32.43
C ALA A 187 -17.53 -13.03 -33.24
N GLN A 188 -17.75 -12.76 -34.53
CA GLN A 188 -18.31 -13.73 -35.46
C GLN A 188 -17.30 -14.88 -35.62
N ARG A 189 -17.51 -15.96 -34.85
CA ARG A 189 -16.68 -17.16 -34.92
C ARG A 189 -16.92 -17.84 -36.26
N GLY A 190 -15.84 -18.03 -37.02
CA GLY A 190 -15.88 -18.80 -38.27
C GLY A 190 -16.04 -20.30 -38.02
N VAL A 191 -16.04 -21.07 -39.10
CA VAL A 191 -16.22 -22.53 -39.11
C VAL A 191 -15.04 -23.29 -38.46
N ALA A 192 -13.90 -22.62 -38.25
CA ALA A 192 -12.72 -23.21 -37.62
C ALA A 192 -12.84 -23.24 -36.09
N TYR A 193 -12.58 -24.41 -35.50
CA TYR A 193 -12.52 -24.62 -34.05
C TYR A 193 -11.09 -24.91 -33.59
N HIS A 194 -10.75 -24.47 -32.37
CA HIS A 194 -9.47 -24.76 -31.72
C HIS A 194 -9.56 -26.07 -30.90
N GLN A 195 -8.46 -26.79 -30.68
CA GLN A 195 -8.42 -28.05 -29.91
C GLN A 195 -9.07 -27.94 -28.52
N ARG A 196 -8.92 -26.79 -27.85
CA ARG A 196 -9.55 -26.50 -26.53
C ARG A 196 -11.08 -26.38 -26.58
N LEU A 197 -11.68 -26.22 -27.76
CA LEU A 197 -13.13 -26.17 -27.94
C LEU A 197 -13.74 -27.53 -28.25
N LEU A 198 -12.92 -28.60 -28.31
CA LEU A 198 -13.44 -29.94 -28.37
C LEU A 198 -14.26 -30.25 -27.10
N PRO A 199 -15.30 -31.10 -27.19
CA PRO A 199 -16.12 -31.44 -26.03
C PRO A 199 -15.28 -32.00 -24.87
N ALA A 200 -15.23 -31.26 -23.76
CA ALA A 200 -14.57 -31.65 -22.53
C ALA A 200 -15.39 -31.15 -21.33
N HIS A 201 -15.41 -31.91 -20.24
CA HIS A 201 -16.22 -31.61 -19.04
C HIS A 201 -17.69 -31.32 -19.37
N THR A 202 -18.31 -32.19 -20.17
CA THR A 202 -19.71 -32.06 -20.62
C THR A 202 -20.74 -32.28 -19.51
N GLN A 203 -20.30 -32.70 -18.32
CA GLN A 203 -21.13 -32.92 -17.16
C GLN A 203 -20.68 -32.01 -16.02
N LEU A 204 -21.61 -31.19 -15.53
CA LEU A 204 -21.38 -30.36 -14.34
C LEU A 204 -21.54 -31.21 -13.08
N LYS A 205 -20.54 -31.18 -12.20
CA LYS A 205 -20.64 -31.80 -10.88
C LYS A 205 -21.52 -30.94 -9.99
N VAL A 206 -22.62 -31.50 -9.53
CA VAL A 206 -23.48 -30.90 -8.50
C VAL A 206 -23.03 -31.38 -7.12
N ARG A 207 -23.14 -30.50 -6.12
CA ARG A 207 -22.85 -30.87 -4.74
C ARG A 207 -23.85 -31.92 -4.28
N GLN A 208 -23.34 -33.00 -3.69
CA GLN A 208 -24.17 -34.00 -3.03
C GLN A 208 -24.43 -33.60 -1.56
N PRO A 209 -25.52 -34.08 -0.94
CA PRO A 209 -25.73 -33.91 0.50
C PRO A 209 -24.49 -34.36 1.29
N GLY A 210 -24.06 -33.55 2.27
CA GLY A 210 -22.84 -33.76 3.06
C GLY A 210 -21.60 -33.02 2.55
N GLN A 211 -21.60 -32.53 1.30
CA GLN A 211 -20.50 -31.72 0.73
C GLN A 211 -20.64 -30.22 1.02
N GLY A 212 -21.68 -29.83 1.76
CA GLY A 212 -21.95 -28.45 2.14
C GLY A 212 -22.70 -27.65 1.07
N GLY A 213 -23.44 -26.63 1.49
CA GLY A 213 -24.20 -25.73 0.62
C GLY A 213 -25.66 -26.14 0.55
N ASP A 214 -26.37 -25.69 -0.49
CA ASP A 214 -27.84 -25.84 -0.61
C ASP A 214 -28.31 -27.29 -0.85
N ALA A 215 -27.39 -28.23 -1.03
CA ALA A 215 -27.69 -29.66 -1.15
C ALA A 215 -27.92 -30.34 0.21
N ASP A 216 -27.54 -29.69 1.31
CA ASP A 216 -27.81 -30.19 2.66
C ASP A 216 -29.27 -29.85 3.05
N PRO A 217 -30.05 -30.80 3.57
CA PRO A 217 -31.46 -30.58 3.90
C PRO A 217 -31.70 -29.72 5.15
N TYR A 218 -30.65 -29.40 5.90
CA TYR A 218 -30.70 -28.66 7.16
C TYR A 218 -29.92 -27.35 7.11
N VAL A 219 -30.40 -26.35 7.83
CA VAL A 219 -29.75 -25.04 7.95
C VAL A 219 -28.76 -25.08 9.10
N ARG A 220 -27.47 -24.91 8.80
CA ARG A 220 -26.40 -24.87 9.81
C ARG A 220 -26.31 -23.49 10.47
N ASP A 221 -26.20 -23.45 11.80
CA ASP A 221 -25.77 -22.23 12.49
C ASP A 221 -24.25 -22.08 12.35
N LEU A 222 -23.85 -21.31 11.33
CA LEU A 222 -22.45 -21.06 11.00
C LEU A 222 -21.71 -20.29 12.10
N ARG A 223 -22.43 -19.50 12.92
CA ARG A 223 -21.81 -18.70 13.98
C ARG A 223 -21.35 -19.59 15.13
N ALA A 224 -22.21 -20.51 15.58
CA ALA A 224 -21.88 -21.45 16.64
C ALA A 224 -20.70 -22.34 16.25
N GLN A 225 -20.73 -22.91 15.04
CA GLN A 225 -19.66 -23.77 14.52
C GLN A 225 -18.31 -23.03 14.40
N LEU A 226 -18.32 -21.75 14.01
CA LEU A 226 -17.10 -20.95 13.92
C LEU A 226 -16.51 -20.69 15.30
N LEU A 227 -17.33 -20.36 16.30
CA LEU A 227 -16.86 -20.11 17.67
C LEU A 227 -16.24 -21.36 18.30
N GLU A 228 -16.82 -22.54 18.06
CA GLU A 228 -16.27 -23.81 18.53
C GLU A 228 -14.93 -24.13 17.85
N ALA A 229 -14.86 -23.95 16.52
CA ALA A 229 -13.63 -24.15 15.76
C ALA A 229 -12.51 -23.20 16.20
N GLU A 230 -12.85 -21.93 16.49
CA GLU A 230 -11.91 -20.97 17.07
C GLU A 230 -11.45 -21.42 18.46
N ALA A 231 -12.35 -21.86 19.34
CA ALA A 231 -12.01 -22.33 20.67
C ALA A 231 -11.04 -23.53 20.63
N VAL A 232 -11.27 -24.50 19.73
CA VAL A 232 -10.37 -25.64 19.50
C VAL A 232 -9.02 -25.20 18.93
N HIS A 233 -9.00 -24.24 18.00
CA HIS A 233 -7.76 -23.71 17.44
C HIS A 233 -6.93 -22.96 18.49
N PHE A 234 -7.57 -22.14 19.34
CA PHE A 234 -6.90 -21.40 20.40
C PHE A 234 -6.39 -22.30 21.52
N SER A 235 -7.12 -23.36 21.88
CA SER A 235 -6.65 -24.34 22.87
C SER A 235 -5.43 -25.11 22.35
N LYS A 236 -5.38 -25.42 21.04
CA LYS A 236 -4.24 -26.09 20.40
C LYS A 236 -3.02 -25.18 20.22
N THR A 237 -3.21 -23.91 19.88
CA THR A 237 -2.10 -22.97 19.60
C THR A 237 -1.52 -22.36 20.86
N ASN A 238 -2.29 -22.24 21.95
CA ASN A 238 -1.85 -21.59 23.17
C ASN A 238 -2.39 -22.28 24.44
N PRO A 239 -1.92 -23.50 24.77
CA PRO A 239 -2.43 -24.30 25.89
C PRO A 239 -2.21 -23.64 27.28
N ALA A 240 -1.33 -22.64 27.36
CA ALA A 240 -1.09 -21.86 28.58
C ALA A 240 -2.04 -20.65 28.74
N ALA A 241 -2.61 -20.12 27.65
CA ALA A 241 -3.53 -18.98 27.71
C ALA A 241 -4.97 -19.41 28.07
N ALA A 242 -5.34 -20.66 27.78
CA ALA A 242 -6.66 -21.23 28.03
C ALA A 242 -7.04 -21.39 29.53
N LYS A 243 -6.08 -21.22 30.47
CA LYS A 243 -6.35 -21.26 31.92
C LYS A 243 -6.71 -19.90 32.54
N THR A 244 -6.79 -18.83 31.74
CA THR A 244 -6.90 -17.44 32.26
C THR A 244 -8.15 -16.69 31.76
N THR A 245 -9.16 -17.41 31.25
CA THR A 245 -10.40 -16.80 30.73
C THR A 245 -11.64 -17.40 31.37
N GLU A 246 -11.67 -17.52 32.71
CA GLU A 246 -12.91 -17.81 33.45
C GLU A 246 -13.34 -16.69 34.41
N SER A 247 -12.60 -15.59 34.53
CA SER A 247 -12.86 -14.60 35.60
C SER A 247 -13.18 -13.18 35.11
N THR A 248 -13.95 -12.99 34.02
CA THR A 248 -14.55 -11.67 33.76
C THR A 248 -15.77 -11.67 32.82
N ILE A 249 -16.83 -12.42 33.14
CA ILE A 249 -18.16 -12.05 32.64
C ILE A 249 -19.17 -12.10 33.79
N SER A 250 -19.55 -10.90 34.19
CA SER A 250 -20.55 -10.55 35.19
C SER A 250 -21.92 -11.20 34.96
N SER A 251 -22.37 -11.90 36.00
CA SER A 251 -23.74 -12.14 36.45
C SER A 251 -24.90 -11.70 35.55
N LYS A 252 -25.54 -12.63 34.84
CA LYS A 252 -26.98 -12.53 34.51
C LYS A 252 -27.65 -13.90 34.24
N ARG A 253 -28.39 -14.36 35.26
CA ARG A 253 -29.61 -15.19 35.25
C ARG A 253 -29.60 -16.60 34.61
N ARG A 254 -29.78 -17.56 35.52
CA ARG A 254 -30.29 -18.93 35.41
C ARG A 254 -31.80 -18.98 35.11
N LEU A 255 -32.21 -19.82 34.17
CA LEU A 255 -33.54 -20.44 33.91
C LEU A 255 -33.35 -21.23 32.58
N GLU A 256 -33.87 -22.42 32.30
CA GLU A 256 -34.60 -23.49 32.97
C GLU A 256 -34.57 -24.66 31.97
N ASP A 257 -34.67 -25.89 32.46
CA ASP A 257 -34.48 -27.14 31.72
C ASP A 257 -35.65 -27.48 30.79
N GLY A 258 -35.38 -28.18 29.68
CA GLY A 258 -36.39 -28.69 28.75
C GLY A 258 -35.82 -29.79 27.85
N PRO A 259 -36.34 -31.03 27.89
CA PRO A 259 -35.73 -32.18 27.22
C PRO A 259 -36.24 -32.32 25.77
N GLY A 260 -35.34 -32.66 24.84
CA GLY A 260 -35.69 -32.90 23.44
C GLY A 260 -34.66 -33.75 22.71
N GLU A 261 -34.95 -35.06 22.68
CA GLU A 261 -34.66 -36.05 21.63
C GLU A 261 -33.43 -35.84 20.72
N ASN A 262 -32.32 -36.54 21.03
CA ASN A 262 -31.22 -36.82 20.12
C ASN A 262 -31.10 -38.34 19.94
N GLY A 263 -31.31 -38.83 18.71
CA GLY A 263 -31.17 -40.25 18.41
C GLY A 263 -30.55 -40.60 17.06
N GLU A 264 -30.42 -39.66 16.11
CA GLU A 264 -30.03 -40.02 14.72
C GLU A 264 -29.01 -39.07 14.05
N GLU A 265 -28.64 -37.94 14.68
CA GLU A 265 -27.71 -36.96 14.08
C GLU A 265 -26.22 -37.28 14.26
N GLU A 266 -25.85 -38.07 15.27
CA GLU A 266 -24.47 -38.44 15.58
C GLU A 266 -23.81 -39.23 14.43
N ASP A 267 -24.62 -39.98 13.68
CA ASP A 267 -24.17 -40.94 12.68
C ASP A 267 -23.65 -40.28 11.39
N LEU A 268 -24.16 -39.09 11.06
CA LEU A 268 -23.71 -38.28 9.91
C LEU A 268 -22.52 -37.40 10.25
N GLN A 269 -22.46 -36.88 11.48
CA GLN A 269 -21.33 -36.10 11.98
C GLN A 269 -20.09 -36.98 12.13
N ALA A 270 -20.25 -38.20 12.64
CA ALA A 270 -19.19 -39.20 12.71
C ALA A 270 -18.65 -39.60 11.32
N LYS A 271 -19.53 -39.79 10.33
CA LYS A 271 -19.13 -40.04 8.93
C LYS A 271 -18.34 -38.87 8.34
N ARG A 272 -18.73 -37.62 8.64
CA ARG A 272 -18.02 -36.43 8.18
C ARG A 272 -16.64 -36.27 8.83
N LEU A 273 -16.52 -36.54 10.13
CA LEU A 273 -15.24 -36.54 10.84
C LEU A 273 -14.29 -37.61 10.31
N ARG A 274 -14.80 -38.83 10.07
CA ARG A 274 -14.03 -39.93 9.50
C ARG A 274 -13.49 -39.62 8.10
N VAL A 275 -14.32 -39.06 7.23
CA VAL A 275 -13.91 -38.66 5.87
C VAL A 275 -12.89 -37.51 5.91
N LEU A 276 -13.06 -36.54 6.82
CA LEU A 276 -12.12 -35.43 6.97
C LEU A 276 -10.75 -35.90 7.48
N GLU A 277 -10.72 -36.88 8.37
CA GLU A 277 -9.50 -37.47 8.91
C GLU A 277 -8.78 -38.36 7.88
N GLU A 278 -9.54 -39.15 7.11
CA GLU A 278 -9.01 -39.97 6.02
C GLU A 278 -8.44 -39.12 4.88
N THR A 279 -9.08 -37.99 4.56
CA THR A 279 -8.60 -37.08 3.50
C THR A 279 -7.49 -36.12 3.96
N ARG A 280 -7.33 -35.89 5.26
CA ARG A 280 -6.25 -35.06 5.83
C ARG A 280 -4.85 -35.56 5.44
N ASN A 281 -4.68 -36.87 5.33
CA ASN A 281 -3.40 -37.48 4.97
C ASN A 281 -3.11 -37.45 3.46
N VAL A 282 -4.14 -37.21 2.63
CA VAL A 282 -4.01 -37.13 1.16
C VAL A 282 -3.63 -35.70 0.72
N ASP A 283 -3.98 -34.68 1.51
CA ASP A 283 -3.65 -33.26 1.26
C ASP A 283 -2.34 -32.81 1.94
N ALA A 284 -1.72 -33.69 2.74
CA ALA A 284 -0.43 -33.43 3.38
C ALA A 284 0.72 -33.76 2.40
N ASP A 285 1.39 -32.72 1.89
CA ASP A 285 2.61 -32.85 1.11
C ASP A 285 3.69 -33.65 1.88
N SER A 286 4.23 -34.66 1.20
CA SER A 286 5.21 -35.63 1.68
C SER A 286 6.57 -34.99 2.02
N ASP A 287 6.95 -34.95 3.30
CA ASP A 287 8.36 -35.05 3.73
C ASP A 287 8.53 -36.30 4.60
N GLY A 288 9.45 -37.16 4.19
CA GLY A 288 9.56 -38.53 4.69
C GLY A 288 10.36 -38.63 5.97
N SER A 289 9.78 -39.30 6.97
CA SER A 289 10.53 -40.15 7.89
C SER A 289 9.58 -41.18 8.50
N LYS A 290 9.84 -42.46 8.21
CA LYS A 290 9.21 -43.59 8.88
C LYS A 290 9.94 -43.87 10.19
N SER A 291 9.19 -44.03 11.27
CA SER A 291 9.56 -44.90 12.39
C SER A 291 8.28 -45.49 12.97
N ASP A 292 8.19 -46.80 12.81
CA ASP A 292 7.26 -47.73 13.43
C ASP A 292 7.75 -48.03 14.85
N ASP A 293 6.86 -48.02 15.84
CA ASP A 293 6.93 -48.99 16.95
C ASP A 293 5.51 -49.19 17.52
N SER A 294 5.16 -50.46 17.64
CA SER A 294 3.82 -51.03 17.84
C SER A 294 3.51 -51.30 19.31
N SER A 295 2.23 -51.32 19.67
CA SER A 295 1.67 -52.33 20.60
C SER A 295 0.13 -52.33 20.54
N GLU A 296 -0.44 -53.42 20.03
CA GLU A 296 -1.84 -53.83 20.21
C GLU A 296 -1.89 -54.93 21.30
N GLU A 297 -2.88 -54.90 22.20
CA GLU A 297 -3.63 -56.08 22.69
C GLU A 297 -4.84 -55.66 23.57
N ASP A 298 -5.71 -56.63 23.87
CA ASP A 298 -7.18 -56.67 23.76
C ASP A 298 -7.92 -56.93 25.11
N SER A 299 -9.26 -56.65 25.16
CA SER A 299 -10.33 -57.24 26.04
C SER A 299 -10.30 -56.97 27.58
N ASP A 300 -11.38 -56.84 28.38
CA ASP A 300 -12.86 -56.80 28.28
C ASP A 300 -13.47 -56.19 29.59
N ASP A 301 -14.64 -55.57 29.44
CA ASP A 301 -15.90 -55.57 30.23
C ASP A 301 -16.06 -55.44 31.78
N GLU A 302 -17.06 -54.60 32.13
CA GLU A 302 -18.01 -54.51 33.27
C GLU A 302 -17.61 -54.37 34.79
N GLU A 303 -18.02 -53.20 35.33
CA GLU A 303 -18.76 -52.89 36.58
C GLU A 303 -18.57 -53.68 37.90
N ASP A 304 -18.00 -52.99 38.92
CA ASP A 304 -18.48 -52.80 40.33
C ASP A 304 -17.33 -52.75 41.37
N GLU A 305 -16.68 -51.59 41.63
CA GLU A 305 -15.67 -51.50 42.72
C GLU A 305 -15.28 -50.05 43.18
N THR A 306 -16.21 -49.09 43.16
CA THR A 306 -15.88 -47.66 43.42
C THR A 306 -15.55 -47.30 44.89
N ALA A 307 -15.87 -48.16 45.86
CA ALA A 307 -15.72 -47.86 47.28
C ALA A 307 -14.39 -48.35 47.90
N GLU A 308 -13.76 -49.40 47.35
CA GLU A 308 -12.46 -49.91 47.83
C GLU A 308 -11.29 -49.08 47.26
N LEU A 309 -11.47 -48.56 46.05
CA LEU A 309 -10.48 -47.77 45.31
C LEU A 309 -10.10 -46.43 46.00
N LEU A 310 -11.03 -45.79 46.73
CA LEU A 310 -10.75 -44.57 47.50
C LEU A 310 -9.86 -44.81 48.72
N ARG A 311 -10.00 -45.99 49.37
CA ARG A 311 -9.13 -46.38 50.50
C ARG A 311 -7.75 -46.81 50.02
N GLU A 312 -7.67 -47.41 48.84
CA GLU A 312 -6.40 -47.78 48.23
C GLU A 312 -5.64 -46.56 47.70
N LEU A 313 -6.33 -45.56 47.13
CA LEU A 313 -5.74 -44.27 46.76
C LEU A 313 -5.18 -43.50 47.95
N GLU A 314 -5.86 -43.51 49.11
CA GLU A 314 -5.31 -42.90 50.33
C GLU A 314 -4.07 -43.65 50.84
N LYS A 315 -4.05 -44.98 50.71
CA LYS A 315 -2.89 -45.81 51.07
C LYS A 315 -1.71 -45.53 50.12
N ILE A 316 -1.95 -45.44 48.81
CA ILE A 316 -0.94 -45.08 47.80
C ILE A 316 -0.46 -43.64 47.98
N LYS A 317 -1.35 -42.71 48.33
CA LYS A 317 -0.99 -41.31 48.59
C LYS A 317 -0.13 -41.16 49.85
N ARG A 318 -0.42 -41.94 50.89
CA ARG A 318 0.40 -41.99 52.11
C ARG A 318 1.76 -42.65 51.85
N GLU A 319 1.78 -43.76 51.12
CA GLU A 319 3.03 -44.45 50.74
C GLU A 319 3.92 -43.57 49.84
N ARG A 320 3.33 -42.87 48.86
CA ARG A 320 4.06 -41.88 48.05
C ARG A 320 4.53 -40.67 48.85
N ALA A 321 3.75 -40.21 49.83
CA ALA A 321 4.17 -39.10 50.69
C ALA A 321 5.38 -39.51 51.54
N GLU A 322 5.39 -40.72 52.08
CA GLU A 322 6.49 -41.25 52.88
C GLU A 322 7.74 -41.55 52.03
N GLN A 323 7.57 -42.08 50.81
CA GLN A 323 8.66 -42.21 49.84
C GLN A 323 9.25 -40.85 49.44
N LYS A 324 8.39 -39.86 49.18
CA LYS A 324 8.83 -38.51 48.82
C LYS A 324 9.56 -37.83 49.97
N GLU A 325 9.09 -38.01 51.21
CA GLU A 325 9.77 -37.49 52.41
C GLU A 325 11.13 -38.17 52.61
N LYS A 326 11.21 -39.48 52.36
CA LYS A 326 12.48 -40.22 52.43
C LYS A 326 13.47 -39.78 51.33
N GLU A 327 12.98 -39.59 50.10
CA GLU A 327 13.78 -39.07 48.98
C GLU A 327 14.22 -37.62 49.22
N GLU A 328 13.35 -36.77 49.78
CA GLU A 328 13.68 -35.39 50.13
C GLU A 328 14.71 -35.32 51.27
N ARG A 329 14.60 -36.22 52.26
CA ARG A 329 15.58 -36.33 53.35
C ARG A 329 16.93 -36.85 52.86
N GLU A 330 16.94 -37.83 51.96
CA GLU A 330 18.17 -38.33 51.32
C GLU A 330 18.81 -37.24 50.45
N ARG A 331 18.00 -36.52 49.67
CA ARG A 331 18.45 -35.40 48.84
C ARG A 331 19.00 -34.24 49.69
N ALA A 332 18.34 -33.92 50.80
CA ALA A 332 18.82 -32.93 51.76
C ALA A 332 20.15 -33.37 52.41
N SER A 333 20.29 -34.66 52.75
CA SER A 333 21.56 -35.19 53.28
C SER A 333 22.68 -35.15 52.23
N ALA A 334 22.39 -35.51 50.98
CA ALA A 334 23.34 -35.43 49.89
C ALA A 334 23.72 -33.97 49.55
N GLU A 335 22.79 -33.03 49.69
CA GLU A 335 23.07 -31.60 49.57
C GLU A 335 23.93 -31.08 50.73
N GLN A 336 23.71 -31.57 51.95
CA GLN A 336 24.57 -31.27 53.10
C GLN A 336 25.98 -31.85 52.92
N GLU A 337 26.12 -33.11 52.52
CA GLU A 337 27.42 -33.74 52.23
C GLU A 337 28.16 -33.03 51.08
N LYS A 338 27.45 -32.60 50.03
CA LYS A 338 28.04 -31.77 48.97
C LYS A 338 28.48 -30.42 49.49
N ARG A 339 27.68 -29.78 50.34
CA ARG A 339 28.02 -28.49 50.95
C ARG A 339 29.23 -28.62 51.88
N GLU A 340 29.34 -29.70 52.65
CA GLU A 340 30.49 -29.98 53.51
C GLU A 340 31.74 -30.28 52.67
N ASN A 341 31.62 -31.06 51.58
CA ASN A 341 32.71 -31.27 50.63
C ASN A 341 33.16 -29.98 49.96
N ASP A 342 32.23 -29.12 49.53
CA ASP A 342 32.54 -27.84 48.91
C ASP A 342 33.17 -26.86 49.92
N ILE A 343 32.80 -26.90 51.20
CA ILE A 343 33.45 -26.11 52.24
C ILE A 343 34.85 -26.66 52.54
N ALA A 344 35.02 -27.98 52.58
CA ALA A 344 36.29 -28.64 52.87
C ALA A 344 37.31 -28.52 51.72
N LEU A 345 36.88 -28.68 50.46
CA LEU A 345 37.72 -28.56 49.27
C LEU A 345 37.74 -27.15 48.65
N GLY A 346 36.78 -26.29 48.98
CA GLY A 346 36.64 -24.95 48.40
C GLY A 346 37.69 -23.96 48.87
N ASN A 347 38.46 -24.28 49.92
CA ASN A 347 39.61 -23.48 50.34
C ASN A 347 40.91 -24.04 49.72
N PRO A 348 41.43 -23.41 48.65
CA PRO A 348 42.64 -23.87 47.97
C PRO A 348 43.92 -23.73 48.81
N LEU A 349 43.88 -23.09 50.00
CA LEU A 349 44.99 -23.06 50.96
C LEU A 349 45.11 -24.34 51.81
N LEU A 350 44.08 -25.19 51.87
CA LEU A 350 44.03 -26.39 52.71
C LEU A 350 44.45 -27.68 51.99
N MET A 351 44.85 -27.62 50.71
CA MET A 351 45.42 -28.77 49.97
C MET A 351 46.96 -28.67 49.92
N PRO A 352 47.69 -29.43 50.75
CA PRO A 352 49.13 -29.31 50.86
C PRO A 352 49.81 -30.21 49.83
N THR A 353 49.69 -29.92 48.53
CA THR A 353 50.62 -30.32 47.45
C THR A 353 49.96 -30.07 46.09
N LYS A 354 50.17 -28.88 45.52
CA LYS A 354 50.49 -28.64 44.10
C LYS A 354 50.54 -27.13 43.86
N GLU A 355 51.67 -26.71 43.33
CA GLU A 355 52.04 -25.35 42.99
C GLU A 355 50.93 -24.68 42.16
N THR A 356 50.59 -23.46 42.54
CA THR A 356 49.63 -22.57 41.89
C THR A 356 50.19 -22.00 40.59
N GLU A 357 50.78 -22.83 39.74
CA GLU A 357 51.05 -22.48 38.35
C GLU A 357 49.82 -22.81 37.52
N THR A 358 48.92 -21.85 37.40
CA THR A 358 47.83 -21.88 36.43
C THR A 358 48.47 -22.03 35.03
N LYS A 359 48.56 -23.26 34.51
CA LYS A 359 49.11 -23.53 33.17
C LYS A 359 48.38 -22.65 32.16
N ARG A 360 49.11 -21.73 31.51
CA ARG A 360 48.61 -20.93 30.38
C ARG A 360 48.01 -21.90 29.36
N ARG A 361 46.70 -21.81 29.19
CA ARG A 361 45.97 -22.58 28.18
C ARG A 361 46.42 -22.05 26.81
N TRP A 362 46.46 -22.89 25.79
CA TRP A 362 46.81 -22.46 24.43
C TRP A 362 45.89 -21.34 23.92
N ASP A 363 44.63 -21.34 24.38
CA ASP A 363 43.67 -20.28 24.13
C ASP A 363 44.04 -18.95 24.81
N ASP A 364 44.96 -18.95 25.79
CA ASP A 364 45.14 -17.81 26.70
C ASP A 364 45.74 -16.56 26.03
N ASP A 365 46.39 -16.76 24.88
CA ASP A 365 47.03 -15.73 24.06
C ASP A 365 46.17 -15.24 22.89
N VAL A 366 44.85 -15.41 22.96
CA VAL A 366 43.95 -14.88 21.94
C VAL A 366 43.36 -13.56 22.41
N VAL A 367 43.58 -12.51 21.61
CA VAL A 367 43.13 -11.13 21.86
C VAL A 367 41.60 -10.97 21.88
N PHE A 368 40.86 -11.96 21.37
CA PHE A 368 39.40 -11.98 21.37
C PHE A 368 38.85 -13.26 22.00
N ARG A 369 37.95 -13.13 22.98
CA ARG A 369 37.30 -14.27 23.66
C ARG A 369 35.78 -14.18 23.54
N ASN A 370 35.13 -15.33 23.35
CA ASN A 370 33.68 -15.50 23.46
C ASN A 370 32.81 -14.48 22.67
N GLN A 371 33.23 -14.10 21.46
CA GLN A 371 32.54 -13.07 20.65
C GLN A 371 31.09 -13.43 20.29
N ALA A 372 30.76 -14.72 20.17
CA ALA A 372 29.42 -15.21 19.84
C ALA A 372 28.57 -15.55 21.08
N ARG A 373 29.06 -15.28 22.30
CA ARG A 373 28.32 -15.63 23.52
C ARG A 373 27.10 -14.71 23.66
N GLY A 374 25.91 -15.26 23.41
CA GLY A 374 24.64 -14.52 23.44
C GLY A 374 24.10 -14.11 22.07
N THR A 375 24.74 -14.49 20.95
CA THR A 375 24.23 -14.21 19.59
C THR A 375 23.23 -15.25 19.09
N GLU A 376 22.78 -16.18 19.94
CA GLU A 376 21.74 -17.18 19.62
C GLU A 376 20.33 -16.60 19.54
N ASN A 377 20.18 -15.27 19.45
CA ASN A 377 18.97 -14.64 18.98
C ASN A 377 18.80 -14.89 17.47
N LYS A 378 18.50 -16.15 17.11
CA LYS A 378 17.66 -16.40 15.95
C LYS A 378 16.33 -15.73 16.28
N GLY A 379 16.16 -14.50 15.81
CA GLY A 379 14.92 -13.75 15.98
C GLY A 379 13.72 -14.63 15.65
N LYS A 380 12.56 -14.31 16.24
CA LYS A 380 11.31 -15.00 15.91
C LYS A 380 11.16 -15.04 14.39
N LYS A 381 10.57 -16.12 13.86
CA LYS A 381 10.30 -16.22 12.42
C LYS A 381 9.33 -15.10 12.03
N GLU A 382 9.88 -14.00 11.54
CA GLU A 382 9.11 -12.83 11.16
C GLU A 382 8.79 -12.91 9.66
N PHE A 383 7.52 -12.72 9.33
CA PHE A 383 7.13 -12.49 7.95
C PHE A 383 7.27 -11.00 7.64
N VAL A 384 8.14 -10.68 6.69
CA VAL A 384 8.33 -9.32 6.20
C VAL A 384 7.67 -9.20 4.84
N ASN A 385 6.66 -8.33 4.71
CA ASN A 385 6.00 -7.99 3.45
C ASN A 385 6.86 -7.04 2.60
N ASP A 386 8.09 -7.47 2.29
CA ASP A 386 9.05 -6.76 1.44
C ASP A 386 9.89 -7.83 0.72
N LEU A 387 9.81 -7.83 -0.62
CA LEU A 387 10.49 -8.82 -1.45
C LEU A 387 12.03 -8.73 -1.39
N LEU A 388 12.59 -7.60 -0.98
CA LEU A 388 14.04 -7.39 -0.92
C LEU A 388 14.60 -7.53 0.49
N ARG A 389 13.79 -7.25 1.51
CA ARG A 389 14.19 -7.31 2.93
C ARG A 389 13.72 -8.57 3.65
N SER A 390 12.88 -9.37 3.01
CA SER A 390 12.51 -10.69 3.50
C SER A 390 13.74 -11.57 3.72
N ASP A 391 13.71 -12.35 4.79
CA ASP A 391 14.77 -13.33 5.08
C ASP A 391 14.92 -14.37 3.97
N PHE A 392 13.86 -14.63 3.21
CA PHE A 392 13.95 -15.44 1.99
C PHE A 392 14.91 -14.81 0.98
N HIS A 393 14.76 -13.51 0.69
CA HIS A 393 15.59 -12.82 -0.28
C HIS A 393 17.04 -12.67 0.18
N LYS A 394 17.27 -12.37 1.48
CA LYS A 394 18.62 -12.32 2.06
C LYS A 394 19.34 -13.67 1.91
N ARG A 395 18.65 -14.78 2.20
CA ARG A 395 19.19 -16.13 2.03
C ARG A 395 19.42 -16.49 0.57
N PHE A 396 18.50 -16.07 -0.31
CA PHE A 396 18.65 -16.25 -1.76
C PHE A 396 19.91 -15.54 -2.26
N MET A 397 20.08 -14.25 -1.91
CA MET A 397 21.26 -13.48 -2.31
C MET A 397 22.55 -14.06 -1.74
N GLY A 398 22.60 -14.42 -0.45
CA GLY A 398 23.77 -15.05 0.15
C GLY A 398 24.12 -16.43 -0.43
N LYS A 399 23.16 -17.12 -1.08
CA LYS A 399 23.39 -18.41 -1.74
C LYS A 399 23.88 -18.25 -3.18
N TYR A 400 23.31 -17.31 -3.93
CA TYR A 400 23.52 -17.19 -5.39
C TYR A 400 24.47 -16.06 -5.78
N VAL A 401 24.77 -15.13 -4.89
CA VAL A 401 25.72 -14.03 -5.09
C VAL A 401 26.80 -14.15 -4.02
N ARG A 402 28.06 -14.26 -4.43
CA ARG A 402 29.20 -14.55 -3.56
C ARG A 402 30.08 -13.33 -3.34
#